data_AF-A0A3M7KLZ2-F1
#
_entry.id   AF-A0A3M7KLZ2-F1
#
_cell.length_a   1.000
_cell.length_b   1.000
_cell.length_c   1.000
_cell.angle_alpha   90.00
_cell.angle_beta   90.00
_cell.angle_gamma   90.00
#
_symmetry.space_group_name_H-M   'P 1'
#
loop_
_entity.id
_entity.type
_entity.pdbx_description
1 polymer ?
#
loop_
_entity_poly.entity_id
_entity_poly.type
_entity_poly.pdbx_seq_one_letter_code
_entity_poly.pdbx_strand_id
1 'polypeptide(L)'
;MGVLLVTSVQAQSPDHQYNFSGQVKWMMLHESGTLIASTGEALIGIRPNSNDVSFMFDRLKRVKEENLEPVLGTPYLIIKPKGLIRHTSVVDVIKGKLVFDSKRED
;
A
#
# COMPACT_ATOMS: atom_id res chain seq x y z
N MET A 1 26.18 -30.30 37.18
CA MET A 1 24.81 -29.75 37.33
C MET A 1 24.69 -28.57 36.38
N GLY A 2 24.02 -28.74 35.24
CA GLY A 2 23.82 -27.68 34.26
C GLY A 2 22.42 -27.07 34.45
N VAL A 3 22.34 -25.77 34.66
CA VAL A 3 21.08 -25.03 34.71
C VAL A 3 20.67 -24.69 33.29
N LEU A 4 19.52 -25.20 32.84
CA LEU A 4 18.90 -24.82 31.58
C LEU A 4 18.07 -23.55 31.81
N LEU A 5 18.51 -22.42 31.26
CA LEU A 5 17.72 -21.20 31.22
C LEU A 5 16.73 -21.28 30.05
N VAL A 6 15.44 -21.34 30.37
CA VAL A 6 14.35 -21.27 29.38
C VAL A 6 13.84 -19.84 29.37
N THR A 7 14.18 -19.06 28.35
CA THR A 7 13.60 -17.73 28.13
C THR A 7 12.30 -17.89 27.34
N SER A 8 11.16 -17.57 27.95
CA SER A 8 9.87 -17.52 27.25
C SER A 8 9.81 -16.30 26.34
N VAL A 9 9.58 -16.50 25.03
CA VAL A 9 9.22 -15.41 24.11
C VAL A 9 7.70 -15.26 24.16
N GLN A 10 7.22 -14.19 24.80
CA GLN A 10 5.80 -13.84 24.79
C GLN A 10 5.44 -13.22 23.43
N ALA A 11 4.43 -13.77 22.75
CA ALA A 11 3.93 -13.21 21.50
C ALA A 11 3.42 -11.78 21.75
N GLN A 12 3.99 -10.80 21.04
CA GLN A 12 3.53 -9.42 21.10
C GLN A 12 2.27 -9.26 20.24
N SER A 13 1.26 -8.59 20.79
CA SER A 13 0.11 -8.12 20.02
C SER A 13 0.55 -6.98 19.11
N PRO A 14 0.03 -6.90 17.86
CA PRO A 14 0.35 -5.79 16.98
C PRO A 14 -0.16 -4.47 17.57
N ASP A 15 0.66 -3.42 17.49
CA ASP A 15 0.28 -2.06 17.94
C ASP A 15 -0.87 -1.49 17.11
N HIS A 16 -0.96 -1.89 15.83
CA HIS A 16 -2.01 -1.46 14.91
C HIS A 16 -2.56 -2.64 14.13
N GLN A 17 -3.89 -2.67 13.98
CA GLN A 17 -4.61 -3.61 13.15
C GLN A 17 -5.57 -2.84 12.24
N TYR A 18 -5.50 -3.09 10.93
CA TYR A 18 -6.32 -2.41 9.94
C TYR A 18 -7.28 -3.39 9.29
N ASN A 19 -8.54 -2.99 9.20
CA ASN A 19 -9.59 -3.78 8.57
C ASN A 19 -9.97 -3.15 7.24
N PHE A 20 -9.91 -3.94 6.16
CA PHE A 20 -10.33 -3.54 4.82
C PHE A 20 -10.74 -4.78 4.02
N SER A 21 -11.48 -4.57 2.93
CA SER A 21 -11.98 -5.67 2.11
C SER A 21 -10.89 -6.25 1.18
N GLY A 22 -10.96 -7.56 1.01
CA GLY A 22 -10.09 -8.30 0.09
C GLY A 22 -8.75 -8.70 0.70
N GLN A 23 -8.20 -9.80 0.19
CA GLN A 23 -6.89 -10.31 0.60
C GLN A 23 -5.77 -9.36 0.14
N VAL A 24 -4.84 -9.02 1.03
CA VAL A 24 -3.58 -8.34 0.69
C VAL A 24 -2.78 -9.21 -0.29
N LYS A 25 -2.33 -8.62 -1.39
CA LYS A 25 -1.49 -9.27 -2.41
C LYS A 25 -0.02 -8.95 -2.23
N TRP A 26 0.28 -7.70 -1.93
CA TRP A 26 1.62 -7.21 -1.60
C TRP A 26 1.51 -5.92 -0.81
N MET A 27 2.62 -5.55 -0.17
CA MET A 27 2.78 -4.31 0.59
C MET A 27 4.15 -3.71 0.26
N MET A 28 4.22 -2.38 0.16
CA MET A 28 5.45 -1.63 -0.05
C MET A 28 5.42 -0.38 0.83
N LEU A 29 6.53 -0.10 1.52
CA LEU A 29 6.72 1.19 2.18
C LEU A 29 7.25 2.21 1.17
N HIS A 30 6.46 3.24 0.87
CA HIS A 30 6.91 4.36 0.05
C HIS A 30 7.89 5.24 0.84
N GLU A 31 8.85 5.90 0.18
CA GLU A 31 9.86 6.77 0.83
C GLU A 31 9.24 7.89 1.70
N SER A 32 8.01 8.29 1.40
CA SER A 32 7.22 9.23 2.22
C SER A 32 6.83 8.69 3.61
N GLY A 33 7.06 7.40 3.88
CA GLY A 33 6.57 6.68 5.06
C GLY A 33 5.16 6.10 4.93
N THR A 34 4.43 6.41 3.85
CA THR A 34 3.12 5.79 3.58
C THR A 34 3.30 4.32 3.18
N LEU A 35 2.68 3.42 3.94
CA LEU A 35 2.57 2.02 3.62
C LEU A 35 1.47 1.82 2.56
N ILE A 36 1.85 1.32 1.39
CA ILE A 36 0.95 1.03 0.28
C ILE A 36 0.70 -0.47 0.25
N ALA A 37 -0.56 -0.88 0.09
CA ALA A 37 -0.88 -2.28 -0.14
C ALA A 37 -1.91 -2.43 -1.26
N SER A 38 -1.72 -3.44 -2.09
CA SER A 38 -2.71 -3.86 -3.08
C SER A 38 -3.53 -5.00 -2.52
N THR A 39 -4.84 -4.90 -2.66
CA THR A 39 -5.78 -5.96 -2.31
C THR A 39 -6.51 -6.46 -3.55
N GLY A 40 -7.31 -7.52 -3.36
CA GLY A 40 -8.26 -7.98 -4.38
C GLY A 40 -9.24 -6.89 -4.85
N GLU A 41 -9.51 -5.89 -4.00
CA GLU A 41 -10.60 -4.93 -4.15
C GLU A 41 -10.16 -3.47 -4.28
N ALA A 42 -8.95 -3.10 -3.85
CA ALA A 42 -8.47 -1.72 -3.89
C ALA A 42 -6.95 -1.60 -3.78
N LEU A 43 -6.44 -0.40 -4.05
CA LEU A 43 -5.12 0.05 -3.61
C LEU A 43 -5.32 0.90 -2.34
N ILE A 44 -4.73 0.50 -1.23
CA ILE A 44 -4.85 1.18 0.06
C ILE A 44 -3.54 1.86 0.44
N GLY A 45 -3.66 2.94 1.21
CA GLY A 45 -2.53 3.59 1.85
C GLY A 45 -2.78 3.82 3.33
N ILE A 46 -1.73 3.61 4.13
CA ILE A 46 -1.72 3.80 5.58
C ILE A 46 -0.54 4.73 5.88
N ARG A 47 -0.82 5.93 6.39
CA ARG A 47 0.23 6.88 6.79
C ARG A 47 0.85 6.47 8.13
N PRO A 48 2.09 6.92 8.42
CA PRO A 48 2.69 6.71 9.73
C PRO A 48 1.78 7.20 10.86
N ASN A 49 1.68 6.42 11.94
CA ASN A 49 0.90 6.73 13.13
C ASN A 49 -0.62 6.93 12.89
N SER A 50 -1.13 6.49 11.73
CA SER A 50 -2.56 6.46 11.45
C SER A 50 -3.17 5.23 12.13
N ASN A 51 -4.25 5.39 12.88
CA ASN A 51 -4.98 4.22 13.42
C ASN A 51 -5.91 3.58 12.39
N ASP A 52 -6.15 4.28 11.28
CA ASP A 52 -7.07 3.87 10.21
C ASP A 52 -6.35 3.81 8.85
N VAL A 53 -7.00 3.16 7.89
CA VAL A 53 -6.62 3.25 6.47
C VAL A 53 -6.76 4.71 6.04
N SER A 54 -5.66 5.31 5.56
CA SER A 54 -5.61 6.73 5.21
C SER A 54 -6.31 7.05 3.89
N PHE A 55 -6.28 6.13 2.92
CA PHE A 55 -7.04 6.22 1.68
C PHE A 55 -7.22 4.84 1.06
N MET A 56 -8.26 4.70 0.24
CA MET A 56 -8.58 3.49 -0.49
C MET A 56 -9.08 3.85 -1.90
N PHE A 57 -8.48 3.25 -2.92
CA PHE A 57 -8.84 3.45 -4.32
C PHE A 57 -9.44 2.18 -4.91
N ASP A 58 -10.77 2.04 -4.81
CA ASP A 58 -11.52 0.87 -5.30
C ASP A 58 -11.46 0.69 -6.83
N ARG A 59 -11.07 1.75 -7.55
CA ARG A 59 -10.83 1.67 -9.01
C ARG A 59 -9.49 1.04 -9.35
N LEU A 60 -8.55 1.02 -8.42
CA LEU A 60 -7.21 0.44 -8.57
C LEU A 60 -7.17 -0.95 -7.93
N LYS A 61 -7.94 -1.88 -8.50
CA LYS A 61 -8.02 -3.26 -8.00
C LYS A 61 -6.84 -4.10 -8.49
N ARG A 62 -6.32 -4.99 -7.63
CA ARG A 62 -5.36 -6.04 -8.03
C ARG A 62 -4.16 -5.47 -8.78
N VAL A 63 -3.72 -4.27 -8.39
CA VAL A 63 -2.51 -3.67 -8.95
C VAL A 63 -1.36 -4.62 -8.68
N LYS A 64 -0.58 -4.95 -9.71
CA LYS A 64 0.61 -5.77 -9.55
C LYS A 64 1.80 -4.89 -9.15
N GLU A 65 2.67 -5.42 -8.31
CA GLU A 65 3.82 -4.66 -7.79
C GLU A 65 4.74 -4.18 -8.93
N GLU A 66 4.95 -5.00 -9.97
CA GLU A 66 5.79 -4.64 -11.12
C GLU A 66 5.23 -3.54 -12.03
N ASN A 67 4.01 -3.07 -11.75
CA ASN A 67 3.38 -1.95 -12.44
C ASN A 67 3.53 -0.63 -11.67
N LEU A 68 4.17 -0.64 -10.49
CA LEU A 68 4.43 0.56 -9.72
C LEU A 68 5.77 1.17 -10.12
N GLU A 69 5.75 2.49 -10.31
CA GLU A 69 6.95 3.29 -10.52
C GLU A 69 6.93 4.44 -9.49
N PRO A 70 7.58 4.27 -8.31
CA PRO A 70 7.76 5.36 -7.36
C PRO A 70 8.63 6.46 -7.97
N VAL A 71 8.23 7.72 -7.80
CA VAL A 71 9.00 8.87 -8.27
C VAL A 71 9.84 9.41 -7.11
N LEU A 72 11.13 9.08 -7.11
CA LEU A 72 12.07 9.42 -6.04
C LEU A 72 12.10 10.92 -5.72
N GLY A 73 12.15 11.25 -4.42
CA GLY A 73 12.11 12.61 -3.91
C GLY A 73 10.74 13.28 -3.97
N THR A 74 9.66 12.55 -4.24
CA THR A 74 8.31 13.11 -4.43
C THR A 74 7.25 12.22 -3.78
N PRO A 75 6.03 12.73 -3.51
CA PRO A 75 4.94 11.90 -2.98
C PRO A 75 4.22 11.08 -4.06
N TYR A 76 4.75 11.01 -5.28
CA TYR A 76 4.03 10.44 -6.41
C TYR A 76 4.37 8.97 -6.65
N LEU A 77 3.32 8.16 -6.77
CA LEU A 77 3.38 6.78 -7.21
C LEU A 77 2.66 6.67 -8.55
N ILE A 78 3.39 6.27 -9.59
CA ILE A 78 2.82 5.99 -10.90
C ILE A 78 2.39 4.52 -10.92
N ILE A 79 1.16 4.26 -11.38
CA ILE A 79 0.63 2.92 -11.65
C ILE A 79 0.50 2.78 -13.16
N LYS A 80 1.31 1.91 -13.75
CA LYS A 80 1.42 1.71 -15.19
C LYS A 80 1.34 0.22 -15.55
N PRO A 81 0.12 -0.32 -15.77
CA PRO A 81 -0.07 -1.71 -16.15
C PRO A 81 0.63 -2.06 -17.46
N LYS A 82 1.36 -3.19 -17.46
CA LYS A 82 1.88 -3.81 -18.69
C LYS A 82 0.77 -4.64 -19.35
N GLY A 83 0.52 -4.44 -20.65
CA GLY A 83 -0.50 -5.19 -21.39
C GLY A 83 -1.09 -4.44 -22.59
N LEU A 84 -2.20 -4.96 -23.14
CA LEU A 84 -2.90 -4.39 -24.30
C LEU A 84 -3.75 -3.16 -23.92
N ILE A 85 -4.36 -3.17 -22.73
CA ILE A 85 -5.07 -2.01 -22.16
C ILE A 85 -4.15 -1.34 -21.14
N ARG A 86 -3.77 -0.08 -21.38
CA ARG A 86 -2.81 0.67 -20.56
C ARG A 86 -3.45 1.96 -20.06
N HIS A 87 -4.06 1.90 -18.87
CA HIS A 87 -4.45 3.11 -18.16
C HIS A 87 -3.39 3.46 -17.14
N THR A 88 -2.79 4.63 -17.29
CA THR A 88 -1.81 5.14 -16.34
C THR A 88 -2.53 5.98 -15.29
N SER A 89 -2.21 5.74 -14.03
CA SER A 89 -2.69 6.54 -12.91
C SER A 89 -1.51 7.10 -12.14
N VAL A 90 -1.65 8.32 -11.62
CA VAL A 90 -0.67 8.90 -10.69
C VAL A 90 -1.39 9.25 -9.40
N VAL A 91 -0.82 8.79 -8.30
CA VAL A 91 -1.36 8.98 -6.95
C VAL A 91 -0.37 9.81 -6.14
N ASP A 92 -0.87 10.86 -5.49
CA ASP A 92 -0.18 11.50 -4.36
C ASP A 92 -0.45 10.67 -3.11
N VAL A 93 0.54 9.93 -2.64
CA VAL A 93 0.38 8.99 -1.53
C VAL A 93 0.37 9.67 -0.16
N ILE A 94 0.80 10.92 -0.05
CA ILE A 94 0.71 11.68 1.21
C ILE A 94 -0.70 12.23 1.37
N LYS A 95 -1.27 12.78 0.28
CA LYS A 95 -2.62 13.36 0.28
C LYS A 95 -3.72 12.32 0.06
N GLY A 96 -3.38 11.11 -0.37
CA GLY A 96 -4.36 10.09 -0.76
C GLY A 96 -5.22 10.53 -1.94
N LYS A 97 -4.61 11.14 -2.96
CA LYS A 97 -5.34 11.70 -4.12
C LYS A 97 -4.87 11.09 -5.44
N LEU A 98 -5.82 10.67 -6.27
CA LEU A 98 -5.58 10.38 -7.69
C LEU A 98 -5.42 11.71 -8.44
N VAL A 99 -4.18 12.07 -8.80
CA VAL A 99 -3.84 13.36 -9.44
C VAL A 99 -3.85 13.28 -10.96
N PHE A 100 -3.74 12.08 -11.52
CA PHE A 100 -3.88 11.82 -12.94
C PHE A 100 -4.47 10.41 -13.17
N ASP A 101 -5.31 10.27 -14.19
CA ASP A 101 -5.87 8.99 -14.64
C ASP A 101 -6.13 9.07 -16.14
N SER A 102 -5.39 8.32 -16.94
CA SER A 102 -5.52 8.35 -18.41
C SER A 102 -6.81 7.70 -18.93
N LYS A 103 -7.64 7.14 -18.05
CA LYS A 103 -8.98 6.66 -18.40
C LYS A 103 -10.05 7.74 -18.23
N ARG A 104 -9.76 8.81 -17.47
CA ARG A 104 -10.69 9.92 -17.33
C ARG A 104 -10.66 10.73 -18.62
N GLU A 105 -11.73 10.59 -19.41
CA GLU A 105 -12.25 11.68 -20.20
C GLU A 105 -12.93 12.66 -19.24
N ASP A 106 -12.78 13.95 -19.51
CA ASP A 106 -13.43 15.04 -18.76
C ASP A 106 -14.96 14.91 -18.81
#